data_AF-A0A0T6A121-F1
#
_entry.id   AF-A0A0T6A121-F1
#
_cell.length_a   1.000
_cell.length_b   1.000
_cell.length_c   1.000
_cell.angle_alpha   90.00
_cell.angle_beta   90.00
_cell.angle_gamma   90.00
#
_symmetry.space_group_name_H-M   'P 1'
#
loop_
_entity.id
_entity.type
_entity.pdbx_description
1 polymer ?
#
loop_
_entity_poly.entity_id
_entity_poly.type
_entity_poly.pdbx_seq_one_letter_code
_entity_poly.pdbx_strand_id
1 'polypeptide(L)'
;MGRTAERPSPLGRALAWLLLAPPALLGVTLAYLPWPVGLWVGRRLGDLACWVMPGRRAVARENLERAFAGERSAAELDRLCRESFRHLGMTLVEACTFFFRPPSVLLSRVDVEGVDHLKAAAAHGRGTLLLTAHLGNWELLAAAHVHTGYPLSVVVRPLDSAVLDRVVTRFRERGGVEVIPKRRALRGVRDALRRGRMVGILLDQNASRREGVFVPFFGEPASTSKSLALLALWSGAPVVPVFIQRDTAGSHRVTIEPALPPPATGDREEDVAAFTAAFSRVVESRIRRSPEQWFWMHRRWRTRPGGVAVALALLLWGGVAGAQELGLAVAPLRAAAQRGEVAVLSGAVFVEPTTPRGAPAPLAGVAIAVLPPARAFLGDLETVKTHARDSAARYMQAAGEVRKIQGTYEQALRQAGVGDLVFATVTDAAGRFELKGIPAGDWVLLGRHEVLHARPPKKVPQQERASRLFLLEPPPSGYRAVIYWLMPFRVEAGGQAWVELHDRNPWLTGVTEEKTQGVR
;
A
#
# COMPACT_ATOMS: atom_id res chain seq x y z
N MET A 1 35.27 -22.47 -11.66
CA MET A 1 36.40 -21.71 -12.24
C MET A 1 36.24 -20.24 -11.87
N GLY A 2 37.10 -19.74 -10.99
CA GLY A 2 37.01 -18.40 -10.42
C GLY A 2 37.45 -17.33 -11.42
N ARG A 3 36.62 -16.30 -11.61
CA ARG A 3 37.06 -15.05 -12.23
C ARG A 3 37.89 -14.28 -11.20
N THR A 4 39.20 -14.30 -11.36
CA THR A 4 40.11 -13.36 -10.69
C THR A 4 39.72 -11.94 -11.11
N ALA A 5 39.31 -11.10 -10.16
CA ALA A 5 39.10 -9.68 -10.42
C ALA A 5 40.44 -9.07 -10.84
N GLU A 6 40.57 -8.67 -12.11
CA GLU A 6 41.75 -7.99 -12.63
C GLU A 6 42.06 -6.76 -11.78
N ARG A 7 43.31 -6.64 -11.31
CA ARG A 7 43.75 -5.48 -10.54
C ARG A 7 43.70 -4.26 -11.47
N PRO A 8 43.08 -3.13 -11.05
CA PRO A 8 42.98 -1.94 -11.89
C PRO A 8 44.38 -1.44 -12.26
N SER A 9 44.54 -0.98 -13.50
CA SER A 9 45.80 -0.43 -14.03
C SER A 9 46.30 0.75 -13.18
N PRO A 10 47.61 1.08 -13.19
CA PRO A 10 48.16 2.22 -12.44
C PRO A 10 47.43 3.54 -12.75
N LEU A 11 47.08 3.77 -14.02
CA LEU A 11 46.27 4.90 -14.48
C LEU A 11 44.83 4.84 -13.94
N GLY A 12 44.20 3.66 -13.95
CA GLY A 12 42.88 3.45 -13.36
C GLY A 12 42.86 3.71 -11.84
N ARG A 13 43.95 3.39 -11.14
CA ARG A 13 44.13 3.72 -9.71
C ARG A 13 44.29 5.23 -9.51
N ALA A 14 45.13 5.91 -10.30
CA ALA A 14 45.33 7.36 -10.21
C ALA A 14 44.05 8.15 -10.50
N LEU A 15 43.28 7.75 -11.53
CA LEU A 15 41.98 8.34 -11.86
C LEU A 15 40.93 8.08 -10.77
N ALA A 16 40.91 6.87 -10.17
CA ALA A 16 40.05 6.59 -9.02
C ALA A 16 40.43 7.45 -7.80
N TRP A 17 41.72 7.68 -7.55
CA TRP A 17 42.19 8.59 -6.49
C TRP A 17 41.76 10.03 -6.74
N LEU A 18 41.90 10.56 -7.97
CA LEU A 18 41.45 11.91 -8.32
C LEU A 18 39.93 12.10 -8.15
N LEU A 19 39.13 11.06 -8.40
CA LEU A 19 37.67 11.09 -8.25
C LEU A 19 37.20 10.89 -6.80
N LEU A 20 37.94 10.14 -5.99
CA LEU A 20 37.54 9.77 -4.61
C LEU A 20 38.22 10.62 -3.52
N ALA A 21 39.37 11.24 -3.79
CA ALA A 21 40.08 12.06 -2.81
C ALA A 21 39.29 13.33 -2.39
N PRO A 22 38.62 14.08 -3.29
CA PRO A 22 37.87 15.26 -2.88
C PRO A 22 36.65 14.92 -1.99
N PRO A 23 35.81 13.91 -2.31
CA PRO A 23 34.74 13.47 -1.41
C PRO A 23 35.25 12.90 -0.08
N ALA A 24 36.39 12.18 -0.10
CA ALA A 24 36.99 11.65 1.13
C ALA A 24 37.54 12.78 2.02
N LEU A 25 38.22 13.76 1.43
CA LEU A 25 38.72 14.93 2.15
C LEU A 25 37.57 15.74 2.75
N LEU A 26 36.52 16.01 1.97
CA LEU A 26 35.31 16.66 2.47
C LEU A 26 34.68 15.86 3.63
N GLY A 27 34.60 14.54 3.48
CA GLY A 27 34.08 13.66 4.52
C GLY A 27 34.90 13.69 5.81
N VAL A 28 36.23 13.68 5.71
CA VAL A 28 37.14 13.86 6.86
C VAL A 28 36.94 15.23 7.49
N THR A 29 36.92 16.30 6.69
CA THR A 29 36.69 17.66 7.20
C THR A 29 35.40 17.73 7.99
N LEU A 30 34.29 17.22 7.45
CA LEU A 30 33.00 17.21 8.14
C LEU A 30 33.02 16.37 9.43
N ALA A 31 33.74 15.25 9.45
CA ALA A 31 33.81 14.34 10.59
C ALA A 31 34.56 14.90 11.81
N TYR A 32 35.49 15.84 11.60
CA TYR A 32 36.34 16.41 12.65
C TYR A 32 35.96 17.84 13.06
N LEU A 33 34.89 18.41 12.48
CA LEU A 33 34.34 19.68 12.97
C LEU A 33 33.88 19.54 14.44
N PRO A 34 34.02 20.60 15.26
CA PRO A 34 33.37 20.66 16.57
C PRO A 34 31.86 20.39 16.42
N TRP A 35 31.28 19.60 17.32
CA TRP A 35 29.93 19.04 17.14
C TRP A 35 28.84 20.08 16.81
N PRO A 36 28.72 21.23 17.52
CA PRO A 36 27.73 22.24 17.17
C PRO A 36 27.97 22.88 15.79
N VAL A 37 29.24 23.04 15.41
CA VAL A 37 29.65 23.57 14.09
C VAL A 37 29.32 22.56 13.00
N GLY A 38 29.62 21.28 13.21
CA GLY A 38 29.27 20.20 12.29
C GLY A 38 27.77 20.16 12.02
N LEU A 39 26.93 20.18 13.06
CA LEU A 39 25.47 20.22 12.90
C LEU A 39 25.00 21.49 12.18
N TRP A 40 25.58 22.65 12.49
CA TRP A 40 25.28 23.88 11.78
C TRP A 40 25.63 23.80 10.29
N VAL A 41 26.83 23.30 9.95
CA VAL A 41 27.25 23.06 8.56
C VAL A 41 26.30 22.08 7.88
N GLY A 42 25.93 20.99 8.57
CA GLY A 42 24.94 20.03 8.09
C GLY A 42 23.61 20.70 7.73
N ARG A 43 23.08 21.57 8.60
CA ARG A 43 21.86 22.34 8.30
C ARG A 43 22.02 23.21 7.05
N ARG A 44 23.17 23.89 6.89
CA ARG A 44 23.45 24.71 5.70
C ARG A 44 23.59 23.88 4.42
N LEU A 45 24.21 22.70 4.50
CA LEU A 45 24.23 21.75 3.38
C LEU A 45 22.82 21.27 3.03
N GLY A 46 21.96 21.05 4.03
CA GLY A 46 20.54 20.77 3.83
C GLY A 46 19.80 21.94 3.16
N ASP A 47 20.03 23.18 3.58
CA ASP A 47 19.49 24.37 2.93
C ASP A 47 19.89 24.45 1.45
N LEU A 48 21.17 24.22 1.16
CA LEU A 48 21.69 24.19 -0.20
C LEU A 48 21.04 23.06 -1.02
N ALA A 49 20.94 21.85 -0.45
CA ALA A 49 20.29 20.70 -1.06
C ALA A 49 18.81 20.98 -1.40
N CYS A 50 18.08 21.66 -0.51
CA CYS A 50 16.70 22.09 -0.74
C CYS A 50 16.57 23.07 -1.91
N TRP A 51 17.58 23.94 -2.11
CA TRP A 51 17.62 24.90 -3.20
C TRP A 51 17.99 24.24 -4.54
N VAL A 52 19.04 23.41 -4.59
CA VAL A 52 19.55 22.80 -5.85
C VAL A 52 18.77 21.57 -6.31
N MET A 53 17.91 20.98 -5.47
CA MET A 53 17.10 19.80 -5.83
C MET A 53 15.59 20.09 -5.83
N PRO A 54 15.09 20.95 -6.73
CA PRO A 54 13.68 21.37 -6.75
C PRO A 54 12.72 20.19 -6.92
N GLY A 55 13.09 19.15 -7.69
CA GLY A 55 12.26 17.95 -7.85
C GLY A 55 12.11 17.13 -6.56
N ARG A 56 13.13 17.09 -5.69
CA ARG A 56 13.04 16.43 -4.38
C ARG A 56 12.26 17.28 -3.39
N ARG A 57 12.43 18.61 -3.46
CA ARG A 57 11.66 19.57 -2.66
C ARG A 57 10.16 19.47 -2.98
N ALA A 58 9.80 19.38 -4.26
CA ALA A 58 8.42 19.21 -4.70
C ALA A 58 7.79 17.92 -4.15
N VAL A 59 8.51 16.79 -4.22
CA VAL A 59 8.04 15.52 -3.64
C VAL A 59 7.84 15.64 -2.12
N ALA A 60 8.80 16.24 -1.41
CA ALA A 60 8.68 16.45 0.03
C ALA A 60 7.47 17.33 0.37
N ARG A 61 7.25 18.40 -0.40
CA ARG A 61 6.12 19.30 -0.22
C ARG A 61 4.78 18.61 -0.47
N GLU A 62 4.65 17.86 -1.56
CA GLU A 62 3.44 17.09 -1.88
C GLU A 62 3.12 16.08 -0.76
N ASN A 63 4.13 15.36 -0.28
CA ASN A 63 3.93 14.40 0.80
C ASN A 63 3.49 15.07 2.11
N LEU A 64 4.06 16.23 2.43
CA LEU A 64 3.68 17.02 3.61
C LEU A 64 2.24 17.55 3.49
N GLU A 65 1.81 17.98 2.30
CA GLU A 65 0.43 18.40 2.02
C GLU A 65 -0.56 17.27 2.23
N ARG A 66 -0.22 16.07 1.75
CA ARG A 66 -1.05 14.88 1.95
C ARG A 66 -1.11 14.49 3.42
N ALA A 67 0.04 14.49 4.09
CA ALA A 67 0.14 14.02 5.46
C ALA A 67 -0.55 14.92 6.49
N PHE A 68 -0.54 16.24 6.25
CA PHE A 68 -1.10 17.24 7.16
C PHE A 68 -2.21 18.06 6.49
N ALA A 69 -2.96 17.42 5.58
CA ALA A 69 -4.03 18.07 4.82
C ALA A 69 -5.05 18.72 5.76
N GLY A 70 -5.20 20.04 5.68
CA GLY A 70 -6.09 20.81 6.55
C GLY A 70 -5.62 20.98 8.00
N GLU A 71 -4.50 20.37 8.41
CA GLU A 71 -3.95 20.47 9.77
C GLU A 71 -2.94 21.62 9.92
N ARG A 72 -2.26 22.03 8.84
CA ARG A 72 -1.18 23.03 8.88
C ARG A 72 -1.27 24.00 7.71
N SER A 73 -0.83 25.24 7.93
CA SER A 73 -0.75 26.27 6.90
C SER A 73 0.33 25.98 5.86
N ALA A 74 0.20 26.56 4.66
CA ALA A 74 1.19 26.41 3.60
C ALA A 74 2.61 26.83 4.06
N ALA A 75 2.71 27.91 4.84
CA ALA A 75 3.99 28.40 5.37
C ALA A 75 4.64 27.42 6.36
N GLU A 76 3.84 26.77 7.20
CA GLU A 76 4.34 25.73 8.12
C GLU A 76 4.83 24.49 7.37
N LEU A 77 4.13 24.09 6.30
CA LEU A 77 4.54 22.97 5.46
C LEU A 77 5.84 23.29 4.69
N ASP A 78 6.02 24.51 4.21
CA ASP A 78 7.28 24.95 3.60
C ASP A 78 8.43 24.96 4.60
N ARG A 79 8.16 25.42 5.84
CA ARG A 79 9.14 25.36 6.94
C ARG A 79 9.53 23.91 7.25
N LEU A 80 8.57 23.01 7.43
CA LEU A 80 8.82 21.58 7.67
C LEU A 80 9.61 20.93 6.54
N CYS A 81 9.27 21.25 5.30
CA CYS A 81 10.01 20.78 4.13
C CYS A 81 11.49 21.17 4.26
N ARG A 82 11.76 22.45 4.52
CA ARG A 82 13.13 22.95 4.72
C ARG A 82 13.84 22.29 5.90
N GLU A 83 13.17 22.14 7.05
CA GLU A 83 13.73 21.46 8.21
C GLU A 83 14.06 19.99 7.93
N SER A 84 13.29 19.32 7.07
CA SER A 84 13.56 17.94 6.65
C SER A 84 14.84 17.81 5.83
N PHE A 85 15.13 18.79 4.97
CA PHE A 85 16.42 18.85 4.27
C PHE A 85 17.58 19.15 5.23
N ARG A 86 17.38 20.08 6.17
CA ARG A 86 18.36 20.39 7.22
C ARG A 86 18.69 19.17 8.07
N HIS A 87 17.68 18.38 8.42
CA HIS A 87 17.80 17.12 9.13
C HIS A 87 18.70 16.13 8.38
N LEU A 88 18.45 15.92 7.09
CA LEU A 88 19.30 15.05 6.27
C LEU A 88 20.74 15.55 6.16
N GLY A 89 20.94 16.87 6.07
CA GLY A 89 22.28 17.45 6.07
C GLY A 89 23.03 17.21 7.39
N MET A 90 22.35 17.24 8.53
CA MET A 90 22.92 16.81 9.82
C MET A 90 23.22 15.31 9.83
N THR A 91 22.32 14.47 9.29
CA THR A 91 22.54 13.03 9.14
C THR A 91 23.74 12.70 8.25
N LEU A 92 24.05 13.53 7.24
CA LEU A 92 25.27 13.40 6.44
C LEU A 92 26.53 13.62 7.27
N VAL A 93 26.56 14.66 8.11
CA VAL A 93 27.68 14.94 9.02
C VAL A 93 27.88 13.80 10.02
N GLU A 94 26.77 13.25 10.54
CA GLU A 94 26.80 12.05 11.38
C GLU A 94 27.36 10.85 10.63
N ALA A 95 26.93 10.60 9.39
CA ALA A 95 27.46 9.51 8.57
C ALA A 95 28.97 9.66 8.31
N CYS A 96 29.44 10.87 8.00
CA CYS A 96 30.86 11.17 7.87
C CYS A 96 31.62 10.92 9.19
N THR A 97 31.08 11.40 10.31
CA THR A 97 31.65 11.19 11.65
C THR A 97 31.79 9.70 11.96
N PHE A 98 30.75 8.91 11.73
CA PHE A 98 30.79 7.46 11.93
C PHE A 98 31.82 6.75 11.02
N PHE A 99 32.00 7.24 9.79
CA PHE A 99 32.90 6.62 8.82
C PHE A 99 34.38 6.90 9.14
N PHE A 100 34.70 8.13 9.53
CA PHE A 100 36.08 8.59 9.71
C PHE A 100 36.55 8.65 11.18
N ARG A 101 35.66 8.46 12.15
CA ARG A 101 35.98 8.38 13.59
C ARG A 101 35.50 7.07 14.20
N PRO A 102 35.99 6.69 15.39
CA PRO A 102 35.49 5.50 16.09
C PRO A 102 33.97 5.58 16.32
N PRO A 103 33.20 4.49 16.12
CA PRO A 103 31.75 4.48 16.34
C PRO A 103 31.33 4.99 17.73
N SER A 104 32.17 4.78 18.74
CA SER A 104 31.95 5.25 20.13
C SER A 104 31.66 6.75 20.23
N VAL A 105 32.20 7.58 19.32
CA VAL A 105 31.99 9.03 19.31
C VAL A 105 30.52 9.41 19.11
N LEU A 106 29.80 8.68 18.26
CA LEU A 106 28.37 8.91 18.04
C LEU A 106 27.52 8.06 18.96
N LEU A 107 27.93 6.82 19.23
CA LEU A 107 27.21 5.92 20.13
C LEU A 107 27.14 6.46 21.56
N SER A 108 28.14 7.23 22.03
CA SER A 108 28.08 7.91 23.33
C SER A 108 27.07 9.06 23.38
N ARG A 109 26.41 9.39 22.26
CA ARG A 109 25.35 10.40 22.16
C ARG A 109 23.98 9.76 21.97
N VAL A 110 23.88 8.44 22.13
CA VAL A 110 22.64 7.69 21.97
C VAL A 110 22.18 7.20 23.33
N ASP A 111 21.01 7.66 23.74
CA ASP A 111 20.28 7.12 24.89
C ASP A 111 19.25 6.10 24.40
N VAL A 112 19.08 5.00 25.13
CA VAL A 112 18.13 3.93 24.79
C VAL A 112 17.11 3.76 25.90
N GLU A 113 15.84 3.85 25.54
CA GLU A 113 14.70 3.64 26.43
C GLU A 113 13.89 2.41 26.00
N GLY A 114 13.31 1.71 26.98
CA GLY A 114 12.40 0.59 26.70
C GLY A 114 13.09 -0.74 26.42
N VAL A 115 14.36 -0.91 26.80
CA VAL A 115 15.12 -2.17 26.60
C VAL A 115 14.40 -3.39 27.19
N ASP A 116 13.60 -3.20 28.25
CA ASP A 116 12.83 -4.29 28.86
C ASP A 116 11.77 -4.88 27.91
N HIS A 117 11.26 -4.12 26.93
CA HIS A 117 10.39 -4.67 25.88
C HIS A 117 11.14 -5.63 24.95
N LEU A 118 12.43 -5.39 24.69
CA LEU A 118 13.27 -6.36 23.95
C LEU A 118 13.53 -7.60 24.79
N LYS A 119 13.77 -7.47 26.09
CA LYS A 119 13.93 -8.62 26.99
C LYS A 119 12.67 -9.48 27.02
N ALA A 120 11.49 -8.87 27.15
CA ALA A 120 10.22 -9.57 27.13
C ALA A 120 9.96 -10.28 25.78
N ALA A 121 10.31 -9.64 24.67
CA ALA A 121 10.24 -10.25 23.34
C ALA A 121 11.22 -11.43 23.18
N ALA A 122 12.47 -11.26 23.65
CA ALA A 122 13.49 -12.29 23.57
C ALA A 122 13.14 -13.56 24.40
N ALA A 123 12.42 -13.40 25.51
CA ALA A 123 11.94 -14.51 26.35
C ALA A 123 11.04 -15.50 25.60
N HIS A 124 10.45 -15.11 24.46
CA HIS A 124 9.66 -16.01 23.61
C HIS A 124 10.51 -17.06 22.86
N GLY A 125 11.85 -16.94 22.87
CA GLY A 125 12.77 -17.94 22.30
C GLY A 125 12.79 -18.03 20.77
N ARG A 126 12.16 -17.10 20.05
CA ARG A 126 11.99 -17.13 18.58
C ARG A 126 12.73 -16.02 17.82
N GLY A 127 13.63 -15.31 18.50
CA GLY A 127 14.19 -14.04 18.00
C GLY A 127 13.12 -12.95 17.93
N THR A 128 13.50 -11.75 17.47
CA THR A 128 12.60 -10.58 17.49
C THR A 128 12.61 -9.87 16.15
N LEU A 129 11.44 -9.53 15.62
CA LEU A 129 11.32 -8.66 14.45
C LEU A 129 11.22 -7.21 14.91
N LEU A 130 11.97 -6.29 14.30
CA LEU A 130 11.89 -4.87 14.63
C LEU A 130 11.17 -4.09 13.53
N LEU A 131 10.14 -3.33 13.93
CA LEU A 131 9.49 -2.34 13.08
C LEU A 131 10.20 -1.00 13.23
N THR A 132 10.66 -0.42 12.11
CA THR A 132 11.22 0.93 12.09
C THR A 132 10.89 1.68 10.80
N ALA A 133 11.40 2.90 10.65
CA ALA A 133 11.17 3.79 9.52
C ALA A 133 12.41 4.63 9.20
N HIS A 134 12.44 5.29 8.04
CA HIS A 134 13.45 6.29 7.69
C HIS A 134 13.22 7.60 8.46
N LEU A 135 13.23 7.50 9.79
CA LEU A 135 12.98 8.55 10.77
C LEU A 135 14.24 8.75 11.61
N GLY A 136 14.57 10.01 11.92
CA GLY A 136 15.78 10.34 12.68
C GLY A 136 17.05 9.97 11.90
N ASN A 137 18.03 9.38 12.58
CA ASN A 137 19.19 8.76 11.96
C ASN A 137 19.12 7.23 12.01
N TRP A 138 18.32 6.64 11.12
CA TRP A 138 18.08 5.19 11.09
C TRP A 138 19.34 4.34 10.83
N GLU A 139 20.40 4.90 10.23
CA GLU A 139 21.70 4.19 10.10
C GLU A 139 22.41 4.13 11.45
N LEU A 140 22.36 5.20 12.25
CA LEU A 140 22.85 5.21 13.62
C LEU A 140 22.02 4.28 14.52
N LEU A 141 20.70 4.17 14.30
CA LEU A 141 19.87 3.18 15.02
C LEU A 141 20.40 1.75 14.84
N ALA A 142 20.77 1.38 13.62
CA ALA A 142 21.32 0.05 13.36
C ALA A 142 22.62 -0.18 14.14
N ALA A 143 23.50 0.82 14.25
CA ALA A 143 24.71 0.71 15.07
C ALA A 143 24.42 0.76 16.58
N ALA A 144 23.40 1.50 17.01
CA ALA A 144 23.00 1.65 18.41
C ALA A 144 22.49 0.35 19.04
N HIS A 145 22.23 -0.71 18.27
CA HIS A 145 21.82 -2.01 18.79
C HIS A 145 22.82 -2.56 19.83
N VAL A 146 24.10 -2.18 19.76
CA VAL A 146 25.12 -2.62 20.73
C VAL A 146 24.77 -2.23 22.17
N HIS A 147 24.03 -1.13 22.37
CA HIS A 147 23.55 -0.69 23.69
C HIS A 147 22.41 -1.54 24.24
N THR A 148 21.76 -2.34 23.38
CA THR A 148 20.67 -3.24 23.80
C THR A 148 21.17 -4.59 24.30
N GLY A 149 22.42 -4.95 23.98
CA GLY A 149 22.99 -6.27 24.25
C GLY A 149 22.51 -7.40 23.32
N TYR A 150 21.62 -7.11 22.36
CA TYR A 150 21.09 -8.11 21.43
C TYR A 150 21.68 -7.95 20.03
N PRO A 151 22.10 -9.04 19.36
CA PRO A 151 22.66 -8.95 18.01
C PRO A 151 21.60 -8.61 16.95
N LEU A 152 21.93 -7.69 16.04
CA LEU A 152 21.04 -7.22 14.97
C LEU A 152 21.40 -7.79 13.60
N SER A 153 20.38 -8.17 12.84
CA SER A 153 20.47 -8.42 11.39
C SER A 153 19.52 -7.47 10.65
N VAL A 154 19.90 -7.01 9.46
CA VAL A 154 19.06 -6.10 8.65
C VAL A 154 18.86 -6.64 7.24
N VAL A 155 17.63 -6.57 6.73
CA VAL A 155 17.31 -6.99 5.36
C VAL A 155 17.55 -5.81 4.41
N VAL A 156 18.50 -5.96 3.49
CA VAL A 156 18.94 -4.85 2.62
C VAL A 156 18.80 -5.22 1.15
N ARG A 157 18.21 -4.31 0.37
CA ARG A 157 18.34 -4.31 -1.09
C ARG A 157 19.66 -3.62 -1.45
N PRO A 158 20.53 -4.23 -2.28
CA PRO A 158 21.73 -3.56 -2.77
C PRO A 158 21.38 -2.21 -3.40
N LEU A 159 22.18 -1.18 -3.11
CA LEU A 159 22.03 0.12 -3.74
C LEU A 159 22.40 0.05 -5.23
N ASP A 160 21.80 0.90 -6.05
CA ASP A 160 22.06 0.92 -7.49
C ASP A 160 23.52 1.33 -7.80
N SER A 161 24.18 2.07 -6.90
CA SER A 161 25.61 2.38 -6.96
C SER A 161 26.43 1.38 -6.15
N ALA A 162 27.26 0.58 -6.82
CA ALA A 162 28.15 -0.39 -6.19
C ALA A 162 29.22 0.25 -5.26
N VAL A 163 29.52 1.54 -5.44
CA VAL A 163 30.43 2.27 -4.53
C VAL A 163 29.70 2.61 -3.24
N LEU A 164 28.50 3.20 -3.34
CA LEU A 164 27.69 3.53 -2.16
C LEU A 164 27.27 2.27 -1.39
N ASP A 165 26.92 1.19 -2.11
CA ASP A 165 26.57 -0.09 -1.51
C ASP A 165 27.69 -0.65 -0.63
N ARG A 166 28.95 -0.60 -1.13
CA ARG A 166 30.13 -1.02 -0.35
C ARG A 166 30.38 -0.13 0.85
N VAL A 167 30.22 1.19 0.70
CA VAL A 167 30.40 2.15 1.82
C VAL A 167 29.38 1.88 2.92
N VAL A 168 28.10 1.74 2.57
CA VAL A 168 27.01 1.50 3.52
C VAL A 168 27.11 0.11 4.15
N THR A 169 27.50 -0.92 3.39
CA THR A 169 27.73 -2.26 3.94
C THR A 169 28.86 -2.24 4.97
N ARG A 170 30.00 -1.59 4.64
CA ARG A 170 31.12 -1.43 5.57
C ARG A 170 30.75 -0.62 6.81
N PHE A 171 29.88 0.38 6.69
CA PHE A 171 29.34 1.12 7.83
C PHE A 171 28.60 0.18 8.79
N ARG A 172 27.71 -0.67 8.26
CA ARG A 172 26.89 -1.59 9.05
C ARG A 172 27.72 -2.70 9.70
N GLU A 173 28.67 -3.27 8.98
CA GLU A 173 29.60 -4.28 9.51
C GLU A 173 30.47 -3.72 10.64
N ARG A 174 30.96 -2.48 10.50
CA ARG A 174 31.70 -1.79 11.58
C ARG A 174 30.85 -1.57 12.83
N GLY A 175 29.54 -1.42 12.68
CA GLY A 175 28.58 -1.34 13.77
C GLY A 175 28.17 -2.69 14.36
N GLY A 176 28.72 -3.81 13.88
CA GLY A 176 28.37 -5.17 14.36
C GLY A 176 27.09 -5.75 13.74
N VAL A 177 26.54 -5.11 12.71
CA VAL A 177 25.27 -5.51 12.10
C VAL A 177 25.49 -6.59 11.03
N GLU A 178 24.73 -7.69 11.09
CA GLU A 178 24.69 -8.70 10.04
C GLU A 178 23.78 -8.25 8.89
N VAL A 179 24.30 -8.16 7.67
CA VAL A 179 23.53 -7.77 6.48
C VAL A 179 22.95 -9.00 5.78
N ILE A 180 21.63 -9.08 5.68
CA ILE A 180 20.91 -10.13 4.94
C ILE A 180 20.50 -9.58 3.57
N PRO A 181 21.03 -10.14 2.46
CA PRO A 181 20.63 -9.70 1.12
C PRO A 181 19.14 -9.95 0.84
N LYS A 182 18.46 -9.02 0.13
CA LYS A 182 17.04 -9.19 -0.27
C LYS A 182 16.81 -10.48 -1.08
N ARG A 183 17.79 -10.92 -1.89
CA ARG A 183 17.73 -12.20 -2.60
C ARG A 183 17.83 -13.35 -1.58
N ARG A 184 16.81 -14.19 -1.50
CA ARG A 184 16.67 -15.26 -0.49
C ARG A 184 16.54 -14.75 0.95
N ALA A 185 16.05 -13.52 1.14
CA ALA A 185 15.88 -12.91 2.46
C ALA A 185 15.12 -13.80 3.45
N LEU A 186 14.08 -14.52 3.01
CA LEU A 186 13.31 -15.43 3.89
C LEU A 186 14.20 -16.46 4.62
N ARG A 187 15.17 -17.06 3.91
CA ARG A 187 16.08 -18.04 4.51
C ARG A 187 17.01 -17.37 5.52
N GLY A 188 17.60 -16.23 5.15
CA GLY A 188 18.48 -15.46 6.05
C GLY A 188 17.77 -14.97 7.30
N VAL A 189 16.55 -14.45 7.15
CA VAL A 189 15.71 -13.98 8.27
C VAL A 189 15.37 -15.15 9.19
N ARG A 190 14.93 -16.29 8.65
CA ARG A 190 14.67 -17.49 9.45
C ARG A 190 15.89 -17.92 10.26
N ASP A 191 17.03 -18.00 9.61
CA ASP A 191 18.26 -18.49 10.25
C ASP A 191 18.73 -17.48 11.32
N ALA A 192 18.52 -16.18 11.11
CA ALA A 192 18.79 -15.14 12.13
C ALA A 192 17.83 -15.24 13.33
N LEU A 193 16.52 -15.39 13.10
CA LEU A 193 15.52 -15.55 14.15
C LEU A 193 15.77 -16.82 14.99
N ARG A 194 16.13 -17.94 14.35
CA ARG A 194 16.54 -19.17 15.05
C ARG A 194 17.77 -19.01 15.94
N ARG A 195 18.67 -18.08 15.60
CA ARG A 195 19.84 -17.71 16.43
C ARG A 195 19.48 -16.69 17.52
N GLY A 196 18.20 -16.40 17.73
CA GLY A 196 17.73 -15.42 18.71
C GLY A 196 18.08 -13.97 18.36
N ARG A 197 18.41 -13.68 17.10
CA ARG A 197 18.80 -12.33 16.68
C ARG A 197 17.57 -11.44 16.49
N MET A 198 17.80 -10.13 16.60
CA MET A 198 16.85 -9.13 16.15
C MET A 198 16.95 -8.98 14.63
N VAL A 199 15.83 -8.81 13.94
CA VAL A 199 15.79 -8.55 12.50
C VAL A 199 15.04 -7.25 12.22
N GLY A 200 15.75 -6.22 11.78
CA GLY A 200 15.19 -4.90 11.50
C GLY A 200 14.60 -4.75 10.10
N ILE A 201 13.39 -4.19 10.01
CA ILE A 201 12.69 -3.89 8.76
C ILE A 201 12.16 -2.45 8.76
N LEU A 202 12.55 -1.68 7.74
CA LEU A 202 11.99 -0.35 7.45
C LEU A 202 10.70 -0.51 6.62
N LEU A 203 9.56 -0.07 7.14
CA LEU A 203 8.23 -0.34 6.54
C LEU A 203 7.56 0.90 5.93
N ASP A 204 8.21 2.05 5.95
CA ASP A 204 7.62 3.36 5.65
C ASP A 204 7.72 3.80 4.19
N GLN A 205 8.30 2.99 3.31
CA GLN A 205 8.46 3.32 1.89
C GLN A 205 7.39 2.67 1.00
N ASN A 206 7.08 3.34 -0.12
CA ASN A 206 6.16 2.82 -1.15
C ASN A 206 6.57 1.43 -1.65
N ALA A 207 5.70 0.44 -1.43
CA ALA A 207 5.83 -0.89 -2.03
C ALA A 207 5.23 -0.92 -3.44
N SER A 208 5.66 -1.90 -4.25
CA SER A 208 4.99 -2.15 -5.53
C SER A 208 3.61 -2.78 -5.28
N ARG A 209 2.68 -2.66 -6.23
CA ARG A 209 1.32 -3.21 -6.10
C ARG A 209 1.28 -4.72 -5.79
N ARG A 210 2.27 -5.49 -6.24
CA ARG A 210 2.36 -6.94 -5.98
C ARG A 210 2.94 -7.25 -4.59
N GLU A 211 3.84 -6.40 -4.09
CA GLU A 211 4.57 -6.60 -2.84
C GLU A 211 3.92 -5.89 -1.64
N GLY A 212 2.95 -5.00 -1.89
CA GLY A 212 2.30 -4.18 -0.88
C GLY A 212 0.82 -4.48 -0.68
N VAL A 213 0.34 -4.15 0.50
CA VAL A 213 -1.08 -4.00 0.82
C VAL A 213 -1.38 -2.51 1.01
N PHE A 214 -2.58 -2.08 0.64
CA PHE A 214 -2.99 -0.70 0.87
C PHE A 214 -3.50 -0.56 2.30
N VAL A 215 -2.71 0.13 3.11
CA VAL A 215 -3.09 0.50 4.46
C VAL A 215 -2.93 2.00 4.58
N PRO A 216 -3.86 2.69 5.24
CA PRO A 216 -3.68 4.12 5.31
C PRO A 216 -2.57 4.58 6.25
N PHE A 217 -2.13 5.78 5.92
CA PHE A 217 -0.94 6.40 6.44
C PHE A 217 -1.17 7.90 6.28
N PHE A 218 -1.34 8.60 7.40
CA PHE A 218 -1.87 9.97 7.45
C PHE A 218 -3.22 10.12 6.74
N GLY A 219 -4.15 9.20 7.01
CA GLY A 219 -5.50 9.23 6.43
C GLY A 219 -5.60 8.86 4.94
N GLU A 220 -4.49 8.87 4.18
CA GLU A 220 -4.49 8.43 2.77
C GLU A 220 -4.04 6.97 2.61
N PRO A 221 -4.69 6.16 1.75
CA PRO A 221 -4.25 4.81 1.43
C PRO A 221 -2.84 4.80 0.81
N ALA A 222 -1.91 4.09 1.45
CA ALA A 222 -0.53 3.96 0.97
C ALA A 222 -0.18 2.49 0.73
N SER A 223 0.51 2.21 -0.38
CA SER A 223 1.01 0.85 -0.63
C SER A 223 2.20 0.56 0.29
N THR A 224 2.00 -0.34 1.25
CA THR A 224 2.96 -0.68 2.31
C THR A 224 3.36 -2.14 2.20
N SER A 225 4.64 -2.45 2.37
CA SER A 225 5.12 -3.83 2.20
C SER A 225 4.45 -4.77 3.20
N LYS A 226 3.90 -5.90 2.71
CA LYS A 226 3.34 -6.96 3.56
C LYS A 226 4.40 -7.87 4.20
N SER A 227 5.69 -7.62 3.96
CA SER A 227 6.78 -8.52 4.31
C SER A 227 6.92 -8.74 5.83
N LEU A 228 6.85 -7.67 6.63
CA LEU A 228 6.98 -7.78 8.08
C LEU A 228 5.81 -8.57 8.70
N ALA A 229 4.57 -8.31 8.27
CA ALA A 229 3.40 -9.03 8.73
C ALA A 229 3.47 -10.52 8.37
N LEU A 230 3.84 -10.83 7.12
CA LEU A 230 4.03 -12.21 6.67
C LEU A 230 5.11 -12.94 7.48
N LEU A 231 6.24 -12.28 7.75
CA LEU A 231 7.33 -12.84 8.55
C LEU A 231 6.88 -13.11 9.99
N ALA A 232 6.18 -12.16 10.60
CA ALA A 232 5.68 -12.28 11.97
C ALA A 232 4.68 -13.44 12.11
N LEU A 233 3.65 -13.48 11.24
CA LEU A 233 2.63 -14.53 11.26
C LEU A 233 3.21 -15.91 10.93
N TRP A 234 4.22 -15.98 10.05
CA TRP A 234 4.85 -17.25 9.69
C TRP A 234 5.82 -17.76 10.77
N SER A 235 6.62 -16.89 11.38
CA SER A 235 7.63 -17.29 12.38
C SER A 235 7.07 -17.34 13.81
N GLY A 236 5.97 -16.64 14.07
CA GLY A 236 5.47 -16.36 15.41
C GLY A 236 6.44 -15.51 16.24
N ALA A 237 7.40 -14.82 15.61
CA ALA A 237 8.29 -13.91 16.31
C ALA A 237 7.56 -12.59 16.66
N PRO A 238 7.76 -12.04 17.87
CA PRO A 238 7.18 -10.76 18.26
C PRO A 238 7.71 -9.62 17.38
N VAL A 239 6.84 -8.65 17.10
CA VAL A 239 7.20 -7.43 16.35
C VAL A 239 7.31 -6.26 17.32
N VAL A 240 8.52 -5.77 17.55
CA VAL A 240 8.83 -4.68 18.48
C VAL A 240 9.11 -3.39 17.70
N PRO A 241 8.34 -2.31 17.90
CA PRO A 241 8.66 -1.03 17.29
C PRO A 241 9.90 -0.39 17.93
N VAL A 242 10.83 0.06 17.09
CA VAL A 242 12.08 0.72 17.54
C VAL A 242 12.38 1.89 16.62
N PHE A 243 12.52 3.08 17.20
CA PHE A 243 12.77 4.32 16.46
C PHE A 243 13.87 5.13 17.12
N ILE A 244 14.63 5.87 16.32
CA ILE A 244 15.61 6.84 16.79
C ILE A 244 15.17 8.24 16.37
N GLN A 245 15.32 9.22 17.25
CA GLN A 245 15.05 10.63 16.96
C GLN A 245 16.18 11.48 17.53
N ARG A 246 16.57 12.53 16.79
CA ARG A 246 17.54 13.51 17.25
C ARG A 246 16.83 14.56 18.10
N ASP A 247 17.41 14.92 19.23
CA ASP A 247 16.95 16.07 20.01
C ASP A 247 17.55 17.38 19.50
N THR A 248 17.23 18.48 20.17
CA THR A 248 17.71 19.82 19.80
C THR A 248 19.20 20.04 20.08
N ALA A 249 19.78 19.30 21.03
CA ALA A 249 21.21 19.32 21.35
C ALA A 249 22.05 18.48 20.38
N GLY A 250 21.40 17.65 19.55
CA GLY A 250 22.05 16.74 18.62
C GLY A 250 22.37 15.37 19.21
N SER A 251 21.92 15.08 20.43
CA SER A 251 21.89 13.72 20.96
C SER A 251 20.73 12.95 20.33
N HIS A 252 20.75 11.63 20.46
CA HIS A 252 19.75 10.74 19.87
C HIS A 252 19.07 9.94 20.96
N ARG A 253 17.75 9.82 20.87
CA ARG A 253 16.95 8.95 21.73
C ARG A 253 16.42 7.80 20.90
N VAL A 254 16.78 6.58 21.27
CA VAL A 254 16.16 5.35 20.78
C VAL A 254 15.01 5.00 21.71
N THR A 255 13.80 4.93 21.17
CA THR A 255 12.63 4.44 21.90
C THR A 255 12.27 3.06 21.37
N ILE A 256 12.23 2.09 22.27
CA ILE A 256 11.71 0.75 22.06
C ILE A 256 10.31 0.71 22.68
N GLU A 257 9.31 0.27 21.92
CA GLU A 257 7.93 0.18 22.37
C GLU A 257 7.51 -1.28 22.62
N PRO A 258 6.40 -1.55 23.32
CA PRO A 258 5.90 -2.91 23.49
C PRO A 258 5.69 -3.64 22.16
N ALA A 259 5.86 -4.96 22.17
CA ALA A 259 5.57 -5.79 21.00
C ALA A 259 4.09 -5.66 20.62
N LEU A 260 3.84 -5.55 19.31
CA LEU A 260 2.48 -5.45 18.79
C LEU A 260 1.82 -6.84 18.78
N PRO A 261 0.58 -6.97 19.30
CA PRO A 261 -0.13 -8.24 19.28
C PRO A 261 -0.48 -8.61 17.83
N PRO A 262 -0.27 -9.87 17.41
CA PRO A 262 -0.71 -10.32 16.10
C PRO A 262 -2.25 -10.35 16.04
N PRO A 263 -2.85 -9.98 14.91
CA PRO A 263 -4.28 -10.19 14.70
C PRO A 263 -4.59 -11.69 14.57
N ALA A 264 -5.85 -12.04 14.83
CA ALA A 264 -6.36 -13.41 14.77
C ALA A 264 -7.79 -13.41 14.21
N THR A 265 -7.98 -12.87 13.00
CA THR A 265 -9.29 -12.83 12.35
C THR A 265 -9.72 -14.19 11.78
N GLY A 266 -8.76 -15.12 11.64
CA GLY A 266 -8.99 -16.43 11.04
C GLY A 266 -8.77 -16.45 9.53
N ASP A 267 -8.58 -15.29 8.89
CA ASP A 267 -8.20 -15.14 7.50
C ASP A 267 -6.77 -14.57 7.37
N ARG A 268 -5.90 -15.28 6.64
CA ARG A 268 -4.49 -14.92 6.55
C ARG A 268 -4.25 -13.61 5.78
N GLU A 269 -5.07 -13.30 4.78
CA GLU A 269 -4.89 -12.06 4.01
C GLU A 269 -5.36 -10.85 4.82
N GLU A 270 -6.45 -11.00 5.56
CA GLU A 270 -6.97 -10.00 6.49
C GLU A 270 -6.00 -9.76 7.65
N ASP A 271 -5.47 -10.80 8.29
CA ASP A 271 -4.46 -10.69 9.34
C ASP A 271 -3.22 -9.93 8.85
N VAL A 272 -2.76 -10.20 7.62
CA VAL A 272 -1.64 -9.48 7.02
C VAL A 272 -1.96 -7.99 6.83
N ALA A 273 -3.15 -7.66 6.33
CA ALA A 273 -3.57 -6.28 6.12
C ALA A 273 -3.73 -5.53 7.46
N ALA A 274 -4.41 -6.13 8.43
CA ALA A 274 -4.64 -5.58 9.77
C ALA A 274 -3.32 -5.33 10.51
N PHE A 275 -2.38 -6.29 10.46
CA PHE A 275 -1.10 -6.12 11.13
C PHE A 275 -0.26 -5.04 10.47
N THR A 276 -0.26 -5.00 9.13
CA THR A 276 0.43 -3.94 8.37
C THR A 276 -0.15 -2.55 8.67
N ALA A 277 -1.48 -2.44 8.84
CA ALA A 277 -2.12 -1.19 9.24
C ALA A 277 -1.72 -0.76 10.66
N ALA A 278 -1.64 -1.71 11.60
CA ALA A 278 -1.13 -1.44 12.95
C ALA A 278 0.31 -0.91 12.92
N PHE A 279 1.18 -1.51 12.09
CA PHE A 279 2.55 -1.02 11.89
C PHE A 279 2.57 0.41 11.34
N SER A 280 1.77 0.69 10.30
CA SER A 280 1.69 2.02 9.71
C SER A 280 1.23 3.08 10.72
N ARG A 281 0.28 2.74 11.61
CA ARG A 281 -0.18 3.65 12.67
C ARG A 281 0.92 3.99 13.67
N VAL A 282 1.71 3.00 14.08
CA VAL A 282 2.86 3.24 14.97
C VAL A 282 3.88 4.15 14.29
N VAL A 283 4.26 3.85 13.05
CA VAL A 283 5.19 4.68 12.27
C VAL A 283 4.66 6.12 12.12
N GLU A 284 3.39 6.28 11.76
CA GLU A 284 2.73 7.59 11.66
C GLU A 284 2.81 8.36 12.98
N SER A 285 2.50 7.71 14.11
CA SER A 285 2.54 8.37 15.42
C SER A 285 3.94 8.91 15.76
N ARG A 286 5.00 8.20 15.36
CA ARG A 286 6.39 8.63 15.57
C ARG A 286 6.77 9.78 14.64
N ILE A 287 6.35 9.72 13.38
CA ILE A 287 6.56 10.82 12.43
C ILE A 287 5.85 12.09 12.92
N ARG A 288 4.60 11.99 13.40
CA ARG A 288 3.85 13.14 13.92
C ARG A 288 4.53 13.84 15.10
N ARG A 289 5.32 13.12 15.91
CA ARG A 289 6.11 13.69 17.02
C ARG A 289 7.34 14.48 16.56
N SER A 290 7.96 14.11 15.44
CA SER A 290 9.12 14.83 14.87
C SER A 290 9.03 14.83 13.35
N PRO A 291 8.05 15.56 12.77
CA PRO A 291 7.76 15.51 11.35
C PRO A 291 8.96 15.93 10.52
N GLU A 292 9.78 16.87 10.99
CA GLU A 292 11.00 17.31 10.32
C GLU A 292 12.08 16.24 10.19
N GLN A 293 11.95 15.09 10.86
CA GLN A 293 12.98 14.05 10.87
C GLN A 293 12.68 12.85 9.98
N TRP A 294 11.52 12.83 9.31
CA TRP A 294 11.17 11.76 8.39
C TRP A 294 11.68 12.05 6.97
N PHE A 295 12.00 11.00 6.22
CA PHE A 295 12.52 11.13 4.86
C PHE A 295 11.41 11.46 3.83
N TRP A 296 10.95 12.71 3.84
CA TRP A 296 9.87 13.21 2.96
C TRP A 296 10.21 13.18 1.46
N MET A 297 11.47 13.02 1.06
CA MET A 297 11.89 13.09 -0.35
C MET A 297 11.61 11.79 -1.15
N HIS A 298 11.08 10.75 -0.48
CA HIS A 298 10.61 9.52 -1.13
C HIS A 298 9.18 9.68 -1.64
N ARG A 299 8.85 9.12 -2.80
CA ARG A 299 7.47 9.17 -3.33
C ARG A 299 6.57 8.15 -2.62
N ARG A 300 6.19 8.44 -1.38
CA ARG A 300 5.45 7.53 -0.48
C ARG A 300 4.12 7.04 -1.06
N TRP A 301 3.37 7.93 -1.72
CA TRP A 301 2.08 7.64 -2.35
C TRP A 301 2.19 7.46 -3.88
N ARG A 302 3.34 7.00 -4.39
CA ARG A 302 3.54 6.77 -5.83
C ARG A 302 2.59 5.70 -6.37
N THR A 303 2.52 4.56 -5.69
CA THR A 303 1.65 3.46 -6.09
C THR A 303 0.26 3.78 -5.58
N ARG A 304 -0.62 4.15 -6.50
CA ARG A 304 -2.01 4.43 -6.16
C ARG A 304 -2.81 3.14 -6.06
N PRO A 305 -3.77 3.07 -5.12
CA PRO A 305 -4.81 2.07 -5.18
C PRO A 305 -5.49 2.15 -6.56
N GLY A 306 -5.95 1.02 -7.12
CA GLY A 306 -7.07 1.14 -8.07
C GLY A 306 -8.27 1.69 -7.27
N GLY A 307 -9.32 2.26 -7.87
CA GLY A 307 -10.46 2.82 -7.09
C GLY A 307 -10.91 1.90 -5.93
N VAL A 308 -10.81 0.62 -6.22
CA VAL A 308 -10.60 -0.54 -5.37
C VAL A 308 -10.00 -0.39 -3.96
N ALA A 309 -8.77 0.08 -3.78
CA ALA A 309 -8.14 0.09 -2.45
C ALA A 309 -8.38 1.40 -1.68
N VAL A 310 -9.01 2.40 -2.31
CA VAL A 310 -9.56 3.57 -1.61
C VAL A 310 -10.81 3.16 -0.82
N ALA A 311 -11.70 2.35 -1.41
CA ALA A 311 -12.92 1.87 -0.76
C ALA A 311 -12.65 0.85 0.38
N LEU A 312 -11.69 -0.07 0.23
CA LEU A 312 -11.29 -1.01 1.30
C LEU A 312 -10.66 -0.29 2.51
N ALA A 313 -9.87 0.76 2.25
CA ALA A 313 -9.36 1.63 3.29
C ALA A 313 -10.51 2.40 3.97
N LEU A 314 -11.47 2.95 3.22
CA LEU A 314 -12.62 3.67 3.76
C LEU A 314 -13.59 2.76 4.54
N LEU A 315 -13.78 1.50 4.14
CA LEU A 315 -14.69 0.56 4.82
C LEU A 315 -14.07 -0.08 6.06
N LEU A 316 -12.76 -0.35 6.06
CA LEU A 316 -12.07 -0.79 7.28
C LEU A 316 -11.91 0.37 8.28
N TRP A 317 -12.03 1.64 7.85
CA TRP A 317 -11.63 2.83 8.62
C TRP A 317 -12.75 3.85 8.85
N GLY A 318 -13.92 3.66 8.25
CA GLY A 318 -15.15 4.38 8.56
C GLY A 318 -15.73 3.90 9.89
N GLY A 319 -15.06 4.25 10.98
CA GLY A 319 -15.43 3.86 12.34
C GLY A 319 -16.89 4.19 12.66
N VAL A 320 -17.55 3.30 13.39
CA VAL A 320 -18.92 3.38 13.95
C VAL A 320 -20.03 3.78 12.95
N ALA A 321 -19.93 4.89 12.21
CA ALA A 321 -20.88 5.37 11.23
C ALA A 321 -21.14 4.40 10.07
N GLY A 322 -20.12 3.77 9.47
CA GLY A 322 -20.32 2.82 8.36
C GLY A 322 -20.95 1.49 8.82
N ALA A 323 -20.53 1.00 9.99
CA ALA A 323 -21.13 -0.19 10.62
C ALA A 323 -22.54 0.09 11.15
N GLN A 324 -22.78 1.30 11.67
CA GLN A 324 -24.09 1.75 12.13
C GLN A 324 -25.04 1.98 10.96
N GLU A 325 -24.59 2.57 9.85
CA GLU A 325 -25.39 2.73 8.64
C GLU A 325 -25.77 1.36 8.04
N LEU A 326 -24.80 0.45 7.92
CA LEU A 326 -25.07 -0.92 7.48
C LEU A 326 -26.02 -1.63 8.44
N GLY A 327 -25.82 -1.46 9.76
CA GLY A 327 -26.71 -1.98 10.78
C GLY A 327 -28.14 -1.44 10.66
N LEU A 328 -28.30 -0.14 10.42
CA LEU A 328 -29.60 0.52 10.22
C LEU A 328 -30.29 0.05 8.94
N ALA A 329 -29.54 -0.12 7.84
CA ALA A 329 -30.08 -0.60 6.57
C ALA A 329 -30.55 -2.06 6.66
N VAL A 330 -29.81 -2.90 7.39
CA VAL A 330 -30.08 -4.34 7.47
C VAL A 330 -31.07 -4.71 8.58
N ALA A 331 -31.17 -3.92 9.65
CA ALA A 331 -32.04 -4.25 10.79
C ALA A 331 -33.51 -4.54 10.42
N PRO A 332 -34.19 -3.74 9.56
CA PRO A 332 -35.56 -4.03 9.15
C PRO A 332 -35.68 -5.35 8.38
N LEU A 333 -34.73 -5.63 7.48
CA LEU A 333 -34.70 -6.84 6.66
C LEU A 333 -34.46 -8.09 7.51
N ARG A 334 -33.56 -8.01 8.50
CA ARG A 334 -33.37 -9.09 9.48
C ARG A 334 -34.64 -9.36 10.28
N ALA A 335 -35.30 -8.31 10.73
CA ALA A 335 -36.53 -8.46 11.52
C ALA A 335 -37.63 -9.13 10.69
N ALA A 336 -37.78 -8.76 9.42
CA ALA A 336 -38.70 -9.42 8.48
C ALA A 336 -38.32 -10.89 8.23
N ALA A 337 -37.04 -11.18 8.00
CA ALA A 337 -36.54 -12.54 7.80
C ALA A 337 -36.83 -13.45 9.02
N GLN A 338 -36.61 -12.94 10.23
CA GLN A 338 -36.87 -13.66 11.49
C GLN A 338 -38.36 -13.95 11.71
N ARG A 339 -39.25 -13.09 11.21
CA ARG A 339 -40.71 -13.29 11.25
C ARG A 339 -41.23 -14.16 10.10
N GLY A 340 -40.38 -14.58 9.17
CA GLY A 340 -40.79 -15.31 7.97
C GLY A 340 -41.55 -14.45 6.96
N GLU A 341 -41.46 -13.13 7.06
CA GLU A 341 -42.06 -12.17 6.12
C GLU A 341 -41.20 -12.10 4.86
N VAL A 342 -41.35 -13.09 4.00
CA VAL A 342 -40.60 -13.22 2.75
C VAL A 342 -41.51 -13.20 1.53
N ALA A 343 -40.91 -12.97 0.37
CA ALA A 343 -41.58 -12.92 -0.91
C ALA A 343 -40.69 -13.47 -2.03
N VAL A 344 -41.26 -13.56 -3.23
CA VAL A 344 -40.58 -14.03 -4.44
C VAL A 344 -40.34 -12.83 -5.36
N LEU A 345 -39.09 -12.67 -5.78
CA LEU A 345 -38.72 -11.72 -6.82
C LEU A 345 -38.56 -12.47 -8.14
N SER A 346 -39.32 -12.08 -9.14
CA SER A 346 -39.19 -12.59 -10.51
C SER A 346 -38.87 -11.43 -11.46
N GLY A 347 -38.27 -11.74 -12.60
CA GLY A 347 -38.00 -10.71 -13.58
C GLY A 347 -37.54 -11.25 -14.92
N ALA A 348 -37.44 -10.34 -15.88
CA ALA A 348 -37.03 -10.62 -17.24
C ALA A 348 -35.97 -9.62 -17.72
N VAL A 349 -35.02 -10.14 -18.50
CA VAL A 349 -33.96 -9.36 -19.14
C VAL A 349 -34.01 -9.58 -20.63
N PHE A 350 -34.18 -8.51 -21.41
CA PHE A 350 -34.38 -8.59 -22.86
C PHE A 350 -33.82 -7.38 -23.61
N VAL A 351 -33.68 -7.52 -24.92
CA VAL A 351 -33.41 -6.41 -25.84
C VAL A 351 -34.72 -5.99 -26.48
N GLU A 352 -35.04 -4.70 -26.40
CA GLU A 352 -36.22 -4.14 -27.01
C GLU A 352 -36.17 -4.29 -28.55
N PRO A 353 -37.29 -4.63 -29.20
CA PRO A 353 -37.31 -4.75 -30.65
C PRO A 353 -37.02 -3.40 -31.29
N THR A 354 -36.26 -3.44 -32.39
CA THR A 354 -35.97 -2.27 -33.23
C THR A 354 -37.15 -1.86 -34.12
N THR A 355 -38.17 -2.71 -34.23
CA THR A 355 -39.39 -2.44 -34.99
C THR A 355 -40.64 -2.57 -34.09
N PRO A 356 -41.70 -1.77 -34.33
CA PRO A 356 -42.91 -1.79 -33.49
C PRO A 356 -43.67 -3.13 -33.43
N ARG A 357 -43.40 -4.05 -34.37
CA ARG A 357 -44.00 -5.40 -34.42
C ARG A 357 -43.02 -6.52 -34.05
N GLY A 358 -41.78 -6.19 -33.68
CA GLY A 358 -40.80 -7.18 -33.27
C GLY A 358 -41.11 -7.72 -31.88
N ALA A 359 -40.74 -8.99 -31.62
CA ALA A 359 -40.79 -9.55 -30.27
C ALA A 359 -39.51 -9.16 -29.50
N PRO A 360 -39.58 -8.93 -28.17
CA PRO A 360 -38.39 -8.74 -27.34
C PRO A 360 -37.46 -9.95 -27.41
N ALA A 361 -36.16 -9.70 -27.56
CA ALA A 361 -35.16 -10.78 -27.60
C ALA A 361 -34.61 -11.06 -26.20
N PRO A 362 -34.77 -12.26 -25.63
CA PRO A 362 -34.31 -12.54 -24.27
C PRO A 362 -32.78 -12.52 -24.15
N LEU A 363 -32.28 -12.04 -23.00
CA LEU A 363 -30.85 -12.03 -22.67
C LEU A 363 -30.53 -13.08 -21.60
N ALA A 364 -29.92 -14.17 -22.05
CA ALA A 364 -29.42 -15.23 -21.18
C ALA A 364 -28.06 -14.87 -20.56
N GLY A 365 -27.74 -15.47 -19.40
CA GLY A 365 -26.42 -15.32 -18.78
C GLY A 365 -26.19 -13.96 -18.12
N VAL A 366 -27.24 -13.20 -17.84
CA VAL A 366 -27.15 -11.96 -17.06
C VAL A 366 -27.07 -12.33 -15.58
N ALA A 367 -26.00 -11.93 -14.92
CA ALA A 367 -25.84 -12.11 -13.48
C ALA A 367 -26.70 -11.09 -12.74
N ILE A 368 -27.56 -11.56 -11.85
CA ILE A 368 -28.45 -10.75 -11.03
C ILE A 368 -28.00 -10.89 -9.58
N ALA A 369 -27.73 -9.76 -8.92
CA ALA A 369 -27.48 -9.70 -7.49
C ALA A 369 -28.50 -8.77 -6.83
N VAL A 370 -29.08 -9.20 -5.71
CA VAL A 370 -30.02 -8.45 -4.89
C VAL A 370 -29.40 -8.25 -3.52
N LEU A 371 -29.27 -6.99 -3.13
CA LEU A 371 -28.47 -6.55 -2.00
C LEU A 371 -29.27 -5.57 -1.13
N PRO A 372 -29.03 -5.52 0.19
CA PRO A 372 -29.58 -4.48 1.05
C PRO A 372 -29.14 -3.09 0.58
N PRO A 373 -30.01 -2.06 0.62
CA PRO A 373 -29.65 -0.72 0.17
C PRO A 373 -28.88 0.02 1.28
N ALA A 374 -27.59 0.28 1.06
CA ALA A 374 -26.79 1.17 1.90
C ALA A 374 -26.46 2.46 1.13
N ARG A 375 -26.55 3.64 1.79
CA ARG A 375 -26.31 4.93 1.12
C ARG A 375 -24.86 5.04 0.67
N ALA A 376 -23.91 4.60 1.49
CA ALA A 376 -22.49 4.56 1.11
C ALA A 376 -22.26 3.73 -0.16
N PHE A 377 -22.85 2.53 -0.23
CA PHE A 377 -22.75 1.66 -1.40
C PHE A 377 -23.34 2.30 -2.67
N LEU A 378 -24.54 2.87 -2.58
CA LEU A 378 -25.18 3.53 -3.72
C LEU A 378 -24.45 4.82 -4.13
N GLY A 379 -23.91 5.56 -3.17
CA GLY A 379 -23.10 6.77 -3.41
C GLY A 379 -21.79 6.48 -4.13
N ASP A 380 -21.09 5.40 -3.76
CA ASP A 380 -19.88 4.94 -4.45
C ASP A 380 -20.18 4.58 -5.91
N LEU A 381 -21.28 3.87 -6.16
CA LEU A 381 -21.73 3.55 -7.51
C LEU A 381 -22.04 4.82 -8.32
N GLU A 382 -22.82 5.75 -7.77
CA GLU A 382 -23.19 6.97 -8.49
C GLU A 382 -21.98 7.87 -8.76
N THR A 383 -20.97 7.85 -7.90
CA THR A 383 -19.68 8.53 -8.13
C THR A 383 -18.98 7.97 -9.37
N VAL A 384 -18.94 6.63 -9.52
CA VAL A 384 -18.37 6.00 -10.72
C VAL A 384 -19.14 6.42 -11.97
N LYS A 385 -20.47 6.37 -11.95
CA LYS A 385 -21.30 6.76 -13.09
C LYS A 385 -21.10 8.22 -13.49
N THR A 386 -21.05 9.12 -12.51
CA THR A 386 -20.84 10.56 -12.71
C THR A 386 -19.53 10.84 -13.43
N HIS A 387 -18.44 10.19 -13.00
CA HIS A 387 -17.09 10.44 -13.52
C HIS A 387 -16.66 9.52 -14.66
N ALA A 388 -17.45 8.51 -15.00
CA ALA A 388 -17.11 7.52 -16.03
C ALA A 388 -16.86 8.17 -17.40
N ARG A 389 -17.51 9.30 -17.71
CA ARG A 389 -17.42 9.99 -19.00
C ARG A 389 -16.42 11.14 -19.04
N ASP A 390 -15.73 11.43 -17.93
CA ASP A 390 -14.75 12.53 -17.87
C ASP A 390 -13.52 12.26 -18.76
N SER A 391 -13.20 11.00 -19.03
CA SER A 391 -12.10 10.62 -19.93
C SER A 391 -12.27 9.18 -20.43
N ALA A 392 -11.64 8.86 -21.56
CA ALA A 392 -11.57 7.50 -22.08
C ALA A 392 -10.96 6.51 -21.07
N ALA A 393 -9.93 6.94 -20.33
CA ALA A 393 -9.30 6.11 -19.30
C ALA A 393 -10.25 5.76 -18.15
N ARG A 394 -11.07 6.72 -17.68
CA ARG A 394 -12.10 6.46 -16.66
C ARG A 394 -13.21 5.56 -17.19
N TYR A 395 -13.65 5.77 -18.43
CA TYR A 395 -14.66 4.92 -19.07
C TYR A 395 -14.21 3.44 -19.14
N MET A 396 -12.94 3.20 -19.48
CA MET A 396 -12.35 1.85 -19.51
C MET A 396 -12.16 1.22 -18.13
N GLN A 397 -12.10 2.02 -17.06
CA GLN A 397 -11.93 1.54 -15.69
C GLN A 397 -13.28 1.33 -14.97
N ALA A 398 -14.32 2.08 -15.35
CA ALA A 398 -15.60 2.12 -14.66
C ALA A 398 -16.23 0.74 -14.44
N ALA A 399 -16.23 -0.13 -15.45
CA ALA A 399 -16.80 -1.47 -15.33
C ALA A 399 -16.05 -2.36 -14.31
N GLY A 400 -14.73 -2.16 -14.17
CA GLY A 400 -13.91 -2.84 -13.16
C GLY A 400 -14.11 -2.26 -11.76
N GLU A 401 -14.35 -0.95 -11.65
CA GLU A 401 -14.66 -0.29 -10.39
C GLU A 401 -16.01 -0.72 -9.82
N VAL A 402 -17.07 -0.77 -10.64
CA VAL A 402 -18.40 -1.27 -10.23
C VAL A 402 -18.32 -2.71 -9.70
N ARG A 403 -17.66 -3.62 -10.45
CA ARG A 403 -17.46 -5.02 -10.03
C ARG A 403 -16.84 -5.09 -8.64
N LYS A 404 -15.89 -4.21 -8.38
CA LYS A 404 -15.14 -4.27 -7.15
C LYS A 404 -15.84 -3.56 -5.99
N ILE A 405 -16.60 -2.50 -6.23
CA ILE A 405 -17.50 -1.89 -5.23
C ILE A 405 -18.51 -2.96 -4.76
N GLN A 406 -19.16 -3.65 -5.70
CA GLN A 406 -20.06 -4.77 -5.41
C GLN A 406 -19.37 -5.85 -4.55
N GLY A 407 -18.24 -6.39 -4.99
CA GLY A 407 -17.55 -7.47 -4.26
C GLY A 407 -17.10 -7.06 -2.85
N THR A 408 -16.75 -5.78 -2.64
CA THR A 408 -16.40 -5.27 -1.31
C THR A 408 -17.61 -5.18 -0.40
N TYR A 409 -18.74 -4.71 -0.93
CA TYR A 409 -20.00 -4.60 -0.18
C TYR A 409 -20.53 -5.98 0.23
N GLU A 410 -20.52 -6.96 -0.69
CA GLU A 410 -20.89 -8.35 -0.38
C GLU A 410 -19.98 -8.97 0.70
N GLN A 411 -18.67 -8.65 0.68
CA GLN A 411 -17.75 -9.09 1.71
C GLN A 411 -18.06 -8.45 3.07
N ALA A 412 -18.39 -7.15 3.10
CA ALA A 412 -18.78 -6.46 4.32
C ALA A 412 -20.06 -7.06 4.94
N LEU A 413 -21.05 -7.41 4.12
CA LEU A 413 -22.26 -8.11 4.56
C LEU A 413 -21.93 -9.48 5.19
N ARG A 414 -21.03 -10.25 4.58
CA ARG A 414 -20.56 -11.53 5.15
C ARG A 414 -19.86 -11.35 6.50
N GLN A 415 -18.97 -10.37 6.62
CA GLN A 415 -18.25 -10.09 7.87
C GLN A 415 -19.17 -9.59 9.00
N ALA A 416 -20.24 -8.86 8.65
CA ALA A 416 -21.28 -8.46 9.59
C ALA A 416 -22.24 -9.61 9.99
N GLY A 417 -21.99 -10.83 9.50
CA GLY A 417 -22.82 -12.01 9.79
C GLY A 417 -24.21 -11.94 9.16
N VAL A 418 -24.35 -11.22 8.04
CA VAL A 418 -25.60 -11.03 7.27
C VAL A 418 -25.44 -11.40 5.79
N GLY A 419 -24.51 -12.30 5.49
CA GLY A 419 -24.26 -12.77 4.12
C GLY A 419 -25.43 -13.58 3.53
N ASP A 420 -26.34 -14.05 4.38
CA ASP A 420 -27.61 -14.70 4.03
C ASP A 420 -28.62 -13.73 3.38
N LEU A 421 -28.41 -12.41 3.53
CA LEU A 421 -29.20 -11.36 2.87
C LEU A 421 -28.61 -10.95 1.51
N VAL A 422 -27.72 -11.75 0.93
CA VAL A 422 -27.21 -11.56 -0.44
C VAL A 422 -27.81 -12.65 -1.33
N PHE A 423 -28.66 -12.25 -2.26
CA PHE A 423 -29.29 -13.18 -3.20
C PHE A 423 -28.68 -12.99 -4.58
N ALA A 424 -28.32 -14.08 -5.23
CA ALA A 424 -27.75 -14.03 -6.56
C ALA A 424 -28.30 -15.15 -7.45
N THR A 425 -28.49 -14.85 -8.72
CA THR A 425 -28.92 -15.82 -9.74
C THR A 425 -28.42 -15.38 -11.11
N VAL A 426 -28.64 -16.20 -12.12
CA VAL A 426 -28.32 -15.90 -13.52
C VAL A 426 -29.57 -16.14 -14.35
N THR A 427 -29.83 -15.29 -15.35
CA THR A 427 -30.98 -15.46 -16.23
C THR A 427 -30.89 -16.73 -17.06
N ASP A 428 -32.03 -17.40 -17.23
CA ASP A 428 -32.18 -18.59 -18.07
C ASP A 428 -32.12 -18.26 -19.57
N ALA A 429 -32.27 -19.28 -20.42
CA ALA A 429 -32.28 -19.11 -21.88
C ALA A 429 -33.43 -18.22 -22.39
N ALA A 430 -34.49 -18.05 -21.61
CA ALA A 430 -35.61 -17.16 -21.89
C ALA A 430 -35.43 -15.77 -21.26
N GLY A 431 -34.25 -15.47 -20.69
CA GLY A 431 -33.94 -14.20 -20.06
C GLY A 431 -34.64 -13.99 -18.72
N ARG A 432 -35.23 -15.02 -18.12
CA ARG A 432 -36.00 -14.93 -16.89
C ARG A 432 -35.17 -15.33 -15.69
N PHE A 433 -35.49 -14.78 -14.52
CA PHE A 433 -34.90 -15.17 -13.25
C PHE A 433 -35.95 -15.16 -12.13
N GLU A 434 -35.69 -15.95 -11.10
CA GLU A 434 -36.52 -16.03 -9.89
C GLU A 434 -35.63 -16.19 -8.66
N LEU A 435 -35.92 -15.42 -7.62
CA LEU A 435 -35.27 -15.47 -6.31
C LEU A 435 -36.35 -15.60 -5.23
N LYS A 436 -36.25 -16.63 -4.40
CA LYS A 436 -37.20 -16.93 -3.32
C LYS A 436 -36.63 -16.53 -1.98
N GLY A 437 -37.53 -16.23 -1.04
CA GLY A 437 -37.14 -15.98 0.35
C GLY A 437 -36.56 -14.59 0.57
N ILE A 438 -36.89 -13.62 -0.29
CA ILE A 438 -36.47 -12.22 -0.13
C ILE A 438 -37.28 -11.59 1.02
N PRO A 439 -36.67 -11.14 2.12
CA PRO A 439 -37.39 -10.47 3.20
C PRO A 439 -38.11 -9.20 2.74
N ALA A 440 -39.28 -8.93 3.30
CA ALA A 440 -40.04 -7.72 3.03
C ALA A 440 -39.22 -6.46 3.41
N GLY A 441 -39.21 -5.46 2.54
CA GLY A 441 -38.45 -4.22 2.71
C GLY A 441 -37.85 -3.68 1.42
N ASP A 442 -36.95 -2.72 1.57
CA ASP A 442 -36.26 -2.06 0.46
C ASP A 442 -35.02 -2.85 0.05
N TRP A 443 -34.80 -2.96 -1.26
CA TRP A 443 -33.71 -3.71 -1.88
C TRP A 443 -33.13 -2.95 -3.06
N VAL A 444 -31.91 -3.31 -3.44
CA VAL A 444 -31.34 -2.89 -4.72
C VAL A 444 -30.95 -4.10 -5.54
N LEU A 445 -31.34 -4.09 -6.81
CA LEU A 445 -30.93 -5.06 -7.81
C LEU A 445 -29.77 -4.49 -8.61
N LEU A 446 -28.71 -5.28 -8.75
CA LEU A 446 -27.59 -5.03 -9.64
C LEU A 446 -27.52 -6.16 -10.69
N GLY A 447 -27.87 -5.83 -11.93
CA GLY A 447 -27.76 -6.73 -13.07
C GLY A 447 -26.46 -6.49 -13.82
N ARG A 448 -25.82 -7.56 -14.33
CA ARG A 448 -24.57 -7.49 -15.09
C ARG A 448 -24.61 -8.43 -16.29
N HIS A 449 -24.38 -7.88 -17.48
CA HIS A 449 -24.20 -8.66 -18.69
C HIS A 449 -22.85 -8.35 -19.34
N GLU A 450 -22.14 -9.38 -19.81
CA GLU A 450 -20.86 -9.24 -20.53
C GLU A 450 -20.95 -9.86 -21.92
N VAL A 451 -20.57 -9.09 -22.93
CA VAL A 451 -20.49 -9.54 -24.32
C VAL A 451 -19.06 -9.39 -24.82
N LEU A 452 -18.46 -10.49 -25.31
CA LEU A 452 -17.13 -10.46 -25.91
C LEU A 452 -17.20 -10.03 -27.37
N HIS A 453 -16.48 -8.97 -27.71
CA HIS A 453 -16.24 -8.53 -29.08
C HIS A 453 -14.80 -8.87 -29.49
N ALA A 454 -14.65 -9.89 -30.34
CA ALA A 454 -13.36 -10.26 -30.91
C ALA A 454 -12.91 -9.20 -31.94
N ARG A 455 -11.63 -8.83 -31.92
CA ARG A 455 -11.06 -7.93 -32.93
C ARG A 455 -10.04 -8.70 -33.79
N PRO A 456 -10.18 -8.74 -35.12
CA PRO A 456 -9.21 -9.43 -35.97
C PRO A 456 -7.82 -8.74 -35.85
N PRO A 457 -6.72 -9.50 -35.79
CA PRO A 457 -5.39 -8.93 -35.63
C PRO A 457 -5.02 -8.05 -36.84
N LYS A 458 -4.58 -6.81 -36.59
CA LYS A 458 -3.98 -5.96 -37.63
C LYS A 458 -2.66 -6.59 -38.09
N LYS A 459 -2.50 -6.83 -39.40
CA LYS A 459 -1.23 -7.25 -40.00
C LYS A 459 -0.20 -6.13 -39.81
N VAL A 460 0.81 -6.36 -38.98
CA VAL A 460 1.95 -5.43 -38.81
C VAL A 460 3.02 -5.78 -39.86
N PRO A 461 3.50 -4.82 -40.69
CA PRO A 461 4.55 -5.04 -41.66
C PRO A 461 5.85 -5.57 -41.02
N GLN A 462 6.55 -6.47 -41.70
CA GLN A 462 7.70 -7.20 -41.16
C GLN A 462 8.86 -6.29 -40.69
N GLN A 463 9.03 -5.12 -41.30
CA GLN A 463 10.04 -4.12 -40.92
C GLN A 463 9.77 -3.46 -39.56
N GLU A 464 8.52 -3.31 -39.11
CA GLU A 464 8.19 -2.72 -37.80
C GLU A 464 8.33 -3.70 -36.63
N ARG A 465 8.44 -5.02 -36.88
CA ARG A 465 8.58 -6.04 -35.84
C ARG A 465 9.97 -6.04 -35.19
N ALA A 466 11.01 -5.67 -35.92
CA ALA A 466 12.40 -5.72 -35.42
C ALA A 466 12.75 -4.51 -34.51
N SER A 467 12.16 -3.34 -34.76
CA SER A 467 12.45 -2.09 -34.04
C SER A 467 11.57 -1.85 -32.80
N ARG A 468 10.49 -2.64 -32.61
CA ARG A 468 9.50 -2.46 -31.52
C ARG A 468 9.45 -3.59 -30.49
N LEU A 469 10.40 -4.53 -30.51
CA LEU A 469 10.41 -5.74 -29.66
C LEU A 469 10.38 -5.49 -28.14
N PHE A 470 10.69 -4.27 -27.66
CA PHE A 470 10.80 -3.96 -26.24
C PHE A 470 9.83 -2.89 -25.72
N LEU A 471 8.91 -2.36 -26.53
CA LEU A 471 8.14 -1.16 -26.14
C LEU A 471 6.62 -1.19 -26.34
N LEU A 472 6.00 -2.30 -26.75
CA LEU A 472 4.54 -2.35 -26.83
C LEU A 472 3.98 -3.62 -26.20
N GLU A 473 3.01 -3.43 -25.31
CA GLU A 473 2.09 -4.49 -24.89
C GLU A 473 1.45 -5.09 -26.16
N PRO A 474 1.21 -6.42 -26.21
CA PRO A 474 0.55 -7.03 -27.35
C PRO A 474 -0.79 -6.32 -27.61
N PRO A 475 -1.17 -6.07 -28.88
CA PRO A 475 -2.44 -5.43 -29.17
C PRO A 475 -3.59 -6.27 -28.60
N PRO A 476 -4.62 -5.65 -27.99
CA PRO A 476 -5.73 -6.38 -27.39
C PRO A 476 -6.41 -7.28 -28.42
N SER A 477 -6.66 -8.54 -28.04
CA SER A 477 -7.30 -9.57 -28.89
C SER A 477 -8.82 -9.37 -29.04
N GLY A 478 -9.38 -8.46 -28.25
CA GLY A 478 -10.80 -8.13 -28.22
C GLY A 478 -11.10 -7.22 -27.03
N TYR A 479 -12.37 -6.86 -26.88
CA TYR A 479 -12.87 -6.17 -25.70
C TYR A 479 -14.18 -6.79 -25.26
N ARG A 480 -14.46 -6.78 -23.96
CA ARG A 480 -15.77 -7.15 -23.41
C ARG A 480 -16.55 -5.88 -23.12
N ALA A 481 -17.68 -5.72 -23.80
CA ALA A 481 -18.68 -4.73 -23.41
C ALA A 481 -19.40 -5.27 -22.17
N VAL A 482 -19.55 -4.42 -21.15
CA VAL A 482 -20.25 -4.75 -19.91
C VAL A 482 -21.38 -3.78 -19.73
N ILE A 483 -22.58 -4.31 -19.49
CA ILE A 483 -23.79 -3.55 -19.19
C ILE A 483 -24.13 -3.80 -17.72
N TYR A 484 -24.37 -2.73 -16.97
CA TYR A 484 -24.86 -2.77 -15.60
C TYR A 484 -26.25 -2.12 -15.52
N TRP A 485 -27.16 -2.81 -14.84
CA TRP A 485 -28.44 -2.27 -14.40
C TRP A 485 -28.41 -2.09 -12.89
N LEU A 486 -28.90 -0.96 -12.40
CA LEU A 486 -29.04 -0.67 -10.97
C LEU A 486 -30.47 -0.19 -10.72
N MET A 487 -31.26 -0.97 -9.99
CA MET A 487 -32.66 -0.67 -9.77
C MET A 487 -33.03 -0.83 -8.29
N PRO A 488 -33.41 0.25 -7.59
CA PRO A 488 -34.03 0.13 -6.28
C PRO A 488 -35.45 -0.41 -6.43
N PHE A 489 -35.87 -1.29 -5.53
CA PHE A 489 -37.22 -1.82 -5.49
C PHE A 489 -37.64 -2.16 -4.05
N ARG A 490 -38.93 -2.35 -3.84
CA ARG A 490 -39.48 -2.72 -2.53
C ARG A 490 -40.31 -3.99 -2.65
N VAL A 491 -40.25 -4.83 -1.63
CA VAL A 491 -40.98 -6.09 -1.57
C VAL A 491 -41.91 -6.09 -0.36
N GLU A 492 -43.15 -6.55 -0.55
CA GLU A 492 -44.16 -6.72 0.51
C GLU A 492 -44.23 -8.18 0.97
N ALA A 493 -44.60 -8.40 2.24
CA ALA A 493 -44.67 -9.73 2.82
C ALA A 493 -45.72 -10.61 2.12
N GLY A 494 -45.34 -11.83 1.72
CA GLY A 494 -46.22 -12.77 1.01
C GLY A 494 -46.53 -12.38 -0.45
N GLY A 495 -45.94 -11.30 -0.96
CA GLY A 495 -46.15 -10.82 -2.32
C GLY A 495 -45.22 -11.42 -3.37
N GLN A 496 -45.43 -10.99 -4.62
CA GLN A 496 -44.50 -11.18 -5.74
C GLN A 496 -44.05 -9.81 -6.25
N ALA A 497 -42.74 -9.63 -6.39
CA ALA A 497 -42.16 -8.45 -7.03
C ALA A 497 -41.70 -8.79 -8.43
N TRP A 498 -41.92 -7.89 -9.39
CA TRP A 498 -41.51 -8.04 -10.79
C TRP A 498 -40.54 -6.93 -11.21
N VAL A 499 -39.44 -7.30 -11.87
CA VAL A 499 -38.43 -6.35 -12.38
C VAL A 499 -38.09 -6.63 -13.84
N GLU A 500 -37.99 -5.58 -14.65
CA GLU A 500 -37.63 -5.65 -16.06
C GLU A 500 -36.33 -4.90 -16.34
N LEU A 501 -35.38 -5.59 -16.97
CA LEU A 501 -34.11 -5.02 -17.39
C LEU A 501 -33.99 -5.12 -18.91
N HIS A 502 -33.63 -4.03 -19.57
CA HIS A 502 -33.48 -4.04 -21.01
C HIS A 502 -32.41 -3.06 -21.49
N ASP A 503 -32.06 -3.14 -22.76
CA ASP A 503 -31.00 -2.34 -23.39
C ASP A 503 -31.25 -0.82 -23.37
N ARG A 504 -32.48 -0.38 -23.05
CA ARG A 504 -32.84 1.04 -22.94
C ARG A 504 -32.85 1.59 -21.51
N ASN A 505 -32.73 0.75 -20.49
CA ASN A 505 -32.61 1.19 -19.10
C ASN A 505 -31.26 0.84 -18.40
N PRO A 506 -30.11 0.76 -19.10
CA PRO A 506 -28.85 0.49 -18.43
C PRO A 506 -28.46 1.66 -17.53
N TRP A 507 -28.00 1.35 -16.33
CA TRP A 507 -27.46 2.35 -15.41
C TRP A 507 -26.05 2.78 -15.83
N LEU A 508 -25.23 1.83 -16.29
CA LEU A 508 -23.88 2.09 -16.80
C LEU A 508 -23.51 1.09 -17.90
N THR A 509 -22.85 1.58 -18.94
CA THR A 509 -22.14 0.73 -19.91
C THR A 509 -20.64 1.01 -19.83
N GLY A 510 -19.84 -0.03 -19.95
CA GLY A 510 -18.39 0.09 -19.91
C GLY A 510 -17.69 -0.96 -20.77
N VAL A 511 -16.38 -0.81 -20.91
CA VAL A 511 -15.55 -1.70 -21.73
C VAL A 511 -14.41 -2.24 -20.88
N THR A 512 -14.15 -3.54 -20.97
CA THR A 512 -12.97 -4.17 -20.37
C THR A 512 -12.10 -4.80 -21.46
N GLU A 513 -10.85 -4.39 -21.55
CA GLU A 513 -9.92 -4.95 -22.55
C GLU A 513 -9.40 -6.33 -22.13
N GLU A 514 -9.37 -7.26 -23.07
CA GLU A 514 -8.69 -8.53 -22.87
C GLU A 514 -7.21 -8.36 -23.26
N LYS A 515 -6.34 -8.22 -22.25
CA LYS A 515 -4.91 -8.38 -22.46
C LYS A 515 -4.63 -9.88 -22.53
N THR A 516 -4.19 -10.35 -23.70
CA THR A 516 -3.74 -11.73 -23.89
C THR A 516 -2.70 -12.04 -22.83
N GLN A 517 -2.95 -13.07 -22.01
CA GLN A 517 -1.91 -13.64 -21.16
C GLN A 517 -0.81 -14.16 -22.08
N GLY A 518 0.28 -13.41 -22.19
CA GLY A 518 1.49 -13.88 -22.84
C GLY A 518 2.06 -15.03 -22.02
N VAL A 519 1.73 -16.27 -22.42
CA VAL A 519 2.63 -17.40 -22.22
C VAL A 519 3.83 -17.14 -23.11
N ARG A 520 4.97 -16.78 -22.50
CA ARG A 520 6.33 -16.98 -23.00
C ARG A 520 7.34 -16.79 -21.88
#